data_AF-A0A2S1SFR4-F1
#
_entry.id   AF-A0A2S1SFR4-F1
#
_cell.length_a   1.000
_cell.length_b   1.000
_cell.length_c   1.000
_cell.angle_alpha   90.00
_cell.angle_beta   90.00
_cell.angle_gamma   90.00
#
_symmetry.space_group_name_H-M   'P 1'
#
loop_
_entity.id
_entity.type
_entity.pdbx_description
1 polymer ?
#
loop_
_entity_poly.entity_id
_entity_poly.type
_entity_poly.pdbx_seq_one_letter_code
_entity_poly.pdbx_strand_id
1 'polypeptide(L)'
;MGTINIESEIKKIKDGESVGSYPIYYKGETRNLPVYEIPINLLRFNYLNGRIGTEVIEFTQVNGADLKELSVDDVNEKIHNWIWEKSVADNKKTLADIRDKKQIIPGVITRDGIVVDGNRRFMITRELNKQGLNRQFRAIILDDTYSDGGEKEFQIKRLEAEIQMGQDEKVGYGAIEPYIRIMDFVDNFIDVASPRMTYDELCKVMGIKNVRKVMAIYRIGKLMLEYLEYIGFDKMWSRLENTEDLFIKLENIHKLYSEGKGLAGWSFNDDDIYNFKIYGFDLIRWNYNAETKQKGNWDSKKVRERYFKNSKDKAIFSNPKIWSDFIENLGSIEDIEIPNLEDVVNKDGLSHADAAKKIDKEWADKASGAFKSALGIADSKLKDKENNDKPEQFLRDALDKLMNLVNEDLFESNGNVQLNNKLLLILQDENRIENNYKYIDKIRKIAETLKKELK
;
A
#
# COMPACT_ATOMS: atom_id res chain seq x y z
N MET A 1 -8.49 44.86 11.01
CA MET A 1 -9.08 44.03 12.10
C MET A 1 -7.90 43.44 12.86
N GLY A 2 -7.82 43.67 14.18
CA GLY A 2 -6.69 43.19 14.97
C GLY A 2 -6.62 41.66 14.93
N THR A 3 -5.43 41.13 14.63
CA THR A 3 -5.18 39.69 14.62
C THR A 3 -5.50 39.13 16.00
N ILE A 4 -6.55 38.31 16.11
CA ILE A 4 -6.90 37.66 17.38
C ILE A 4 -5.73 36.77 17.79
N ASN A 5 -5.14 37.05 18.95
CA ASN A 5 -4.15 36.16 19.55
C ASN A 5 -4.90 34.98 20.19
N ILE A 6 -5.03 33.88 19.43
CA ILE A 6 -5.76 32.68 19.83
C ILE A 6 -5.28 32.13 21.18
N GLU A 7 -3.96 32.06 21.40
CA GLU A 7 -3.40 31.54 22.65
C GLU A 7 -3.79 32.43 23.84
N SER A 8 -3.79 33.76 23.67
CA SER A 8 -4.24 34.67 24.72
C SER A 8 -5.72 34.52 25.06
N GLU A 9 -6.58 34.31 24.06
CA GLU A 9 -8.02 34.09 24.29
C GLU A 9 -8.29 32.73 24.94
N ILE A 10 -7.60 31.67 24.50
CA ILE A 10 -7.69 30.35 25.12
C ILE A 10 -7.19 30.39 26.57
N LYS A 11 -6.13 31.16 26.86
CA LYS A 11 -5.64 31.36 28.23
C LYS A 11 -6.70 32.01 29.11
N LYS A 12 -7.40 33.06 28.64
CA LYS A 12 -8.50 33.69 29.40
C LYS A 12 -9.63 32.69 29.70
N ILE A 13 -9.95 31.81 28.75
CA ILE A 13 -10.93 30.73 28.96
C ILE A 13 -10.44 29.75 30.04
N LYS A 14 -9.16 29.36 29.98
CA LYS A 14 -8.55 28.44 30.94
C LYS A 14 -8.50 28.99 32.36
N ASP A 15 -8.27 30.31 32.49
CA ASP A 15 -8.27 31.03 33.77
C ASP A 15 -9.70 31.28 34.33
N GLY A 16 -10.73 31.01 33.53
CA GLY A 16 -12.15 31.14 33.91
C GLY A 16 -12.75 29.88 34.54
N GLU A 17 -14.09 29.85 34.60
CA GLU A 17 -14.84 28.71 35.16
C GLU A 17 -14.87 27.52 34.18
N SER A 18 -14.47 26.34 34.67
CA SER A 18 -14.62 25.08 33.95
C SER A 18 -16.08 24.60 33.98
N VAL A 19 -16.53 23.95 32.92
CA VAL A 19 -17.88 23.35 32.82
C VAL A 19 -17.94 21.91 33.35
N GLY A 20 -16.81 21.37 33.82
CA GLY A 20 -16.69 20.02 34.37
C GLY A 20 -15.24 19.55 34.42
N SER A 21 -15.04 18.26 34.65
CA SER A 21 -13.73 17.61 34.56
C SER A 21 -13.84 16.25 33.87
N TYR A 22 -12.75 15.80 33.25
CA TYR A 22 -12.71 14.51 32.55
C TYR A 22 -11.34 13.83 32.74
N PRO A 23 -11.30 12.50 32.97
CA PRO A 23 -10.05 11.77 33.15
C PRO A 23 -9.30 11.65 31.82
N ILE A 24 -8.01 11.95 31.84
CA ILE A 24 -7.11 11.79 30.71
C ILE A 24 -5.78 11.20 31.18
N TYR A 25 -5.25 10.25 30.40
CA TYR A 25 -3.89 9.76 30.58
C TYR A 25 -2.92 10.63 29.78
N TYR A 26 -2.09 11.43 30.45
CA TYR A 26 -1.13 12.34 29.80
C TYR A 26 0.16 12.45 30.61
N LYS A 27 1.34 12.41 29.94
CA LYS A 27 2.68 12.45 30.58
C LYS A 27 2.88 11.38 31.66
N GLY A 28 2.41 10.15 31.41
CA GLY A 28 2.50 9.01 32.35
C GLY A 28 1.42 8.99 33.45
N GLU A 29 0.64 10.05 33.50
CA GLU A 29 -0.43 10.45 34.42
C GLU A 29 -1.89 10.17 34.11
N THR A 30 -2.67 9.43 34.91
CA THR A 30 -4.14 9.64 34.81
C THR A 30 -4.55 10.81 35.71
N ARG A 31 -5.06 11.90 35.13
CA ARG A 31 -5.53 13.09 35.86
C ARG A 31 -6.95 13.45 35.42
N ASN A 32 -7.80 13.88 36.37
CA ASN A 32 -9.04 14.58 36.03
C ASN A 32 -8.69 16.03 35.71
N LEU A 33 -8.78 16.42 34.44
CA LEU A 33 -8.49 17.79 34.01
C LEU A 33 -9.78 18.59 33.77
N PRO A 34 -9.77 19.90 34.02
CA PRO A 34 -10.93 20.76 33.78
C PRO A 34 -11.29 20.81 32.29
N VAL A 35 -12.59 20.84 32.03
CA VAL A 35 -13.18 20.93 30.69
C VAL A 35 -13.76 22.33 30.51
N TYR A 36 -13.54 22.91 29.35
CA TYR A 36 -13.99 24.26 29.00
C TYR A 36 -14.85 24.25 27.74
N GLU A 37 -15.72 25.25 27.59
CA GLU A 37 -16.44 25.52 26.35
C GLU A 37 -15.65 26.55 25.53
N ILE A 38 -15.14 26.13 24.37
CA ILE A 38 -14.23 26.92 23.53
C ILE A 38 -14.93 27.34 22.23
N PRO A 39 -14.89 28.64 21.88
CA PRO A 39 -15.34 29.12 20.58
C PRO A 39 -14.65 28.45 19.40
N ILE A 40 -15.44 27.98 18.43
CA ILE A 40 -14.93 27.24 17.27
C ILE A 40 -13.99 28.06 16.38
N ASN A 41 -14.06 29.39 16.44
CA ASN A 41 -13.17 30.31 15.73
C ASN A 41 -11.78 30.44 16.38
N LEU A 42 -11.59 29.90 17.59
CA LEU A 42 -10.28 29.77 18.24
C LEU A 42 -9.61 28.42 17.95
N LEU A 43 -10.26 27.54 17.18
CA LEU A 43 -9.84 26.17 16.99
C LEU A 43 -9.37 25.88 15.57
N ARG A 44 -8.41 24.96 15.49
CA ARG A 44 -7.78 24.48 14.26
C ARG A 44 -7.75 22.97 14.27
N PHE A 45 -8.08 22.35 13.14
CA PHE A 45 -7.86 20.91 13.04
C PHE A 45 -6.37 20.59 13.17
N ASN A 46 -6.08 19.50 13.86
CA ASN A 46 -4.78 18.86 13.74
C ASN A 46 -4.74 18.06 12.43
N TYR A 47 -4.09 18.62 11.40
CA TYR A 47 -3.86 17.95 10.11
C TYR A 47 -2.71 16.93 10.13
N LEU A 48 -1.92 16.90 11.20
CA LEU A 48 -0.91 15.85 11.41
C LEU A 48 -1.53 14.57 12.01
N ASN A 49 -2.85 14.57 12.26
CA ASN A 49 -3.55 13.45 12.86
C ASN A 49 -3.74 12.29 11.87
N GLY A 50 -3.53 11.06 12.34
CA GLY A 50 -3.51 9.85 11.52
C GLY A 50 -4.77 9.54 10.70
N ARG A 51 -5.96 10.11 11.00
CA ARG A 51 -7.18 9.85 10.21
C ARG A 51 -7.32 10.66 8.91
N ILE A 52 -6.61 11.78 8.81
CA ILE A 52 -6.61 12.66 7.62
C ILE A 52 -5.18 12.90 7.10
N GLY A 53 -4.19 12.32 7.75
CA GLY A 53 -2.78 12.52 7.42
C GLY A 53 -2.46 12.07 6.00
N THR A 54 -3.11 11.02 5.49
CA THR A 54 -2.97 10.58 4.10
C THR A 54 -3.38 11.66 3.11
N GLU A 55 -4.55 12.27 3.32
CA GLU A 55 -5.11 13.32 2.46
C GLU A 55 -4.25 14.60 2.51
N VAL A 56 -3.67 14.91 3.67
CA VAL A 56 -2.76 16.05 3.87
C VAL A 56 -1.42 15.85 3.16
N ILE A 57 -0.85 14.65 3.29
CA ILE A 57 0.40 14.27 2.64
C ILE A 57 0.22 14.32 1.11
N GLU A 58 -0.87 13.74 0.61
CA GLU A 58 -1.21 13.76 -0.81
C GLU A 58 -1.45 15.17 -1.33
N PHE A 59 -2.22 15.98 -0.59
CA PHE A 59 -2.45 17.37 -0.97
C PHE A 59 -1.14 18.15 -1.11
N THR A 60 -0.23 18.00 -0.15
CA THR A 60 1.07 18.67 -0.18
C THR A 60 1.90 18.22 -1.38
N GLN A 61 1.93 16.91 -1.64
CA GLN A 61 2.68 16.35 -2.76
C GLN A 61 2.17 16.85 -4.12
N VAL A 62 0.85 16.88 -4.27
CA VAL A 62 0.17 17.26 -5.51
C VAL A 62 0.30 18.76 -5.80
N ASN A 63 0.03 19.60 -4.80
CA ASN A 63 -0.08 21.04 -5.01
C ASN A 63 1.26 21.76 -4.86
N GLY A 64 2.30 21.09 -4.37
CA GLY A 64 3.60 21.69 -4.08
C GLY A 64 3.57 22.75 -2.98
N ALA A 65 2.44 22.87 -2.25
CA ALA A 65 2.21 23.84 -1.19
C ALA A 65 1.76 23.11 0.09
N ASP A 66 2.45 23.38 1.20
CA ASP A 66 2.04 22.87 2.52
C ASP A 66 0.73 23.57 2.93
N LEU A 67 -0.16 22.87 3.64
CA LEU A 67 -1.34 23.49 4.26
C LEU A 67 -0.98 24.70 5.13
N LYS A 68 0.25 24.74 5.66
CA LYS A 68 0.78 25.90 6.41
C LYS A 68 0.83 27.20 5.61
N GLU A 69 0.83 27.14 4.28
CA GLU A 69 0.84 28.31 3.40
C GLU A 69 -0.57 28.90 3.19
N LEU A 70 -1.62 28.14 3.53
CA LEU A 70 -3.01 28.58 3.43
C LEU A 70 -3.45 29.34 4.69
N SER A 71 -4.54 30.11 4.57
CA SER A 71 -5.16 30.73 5.74
C SER A 71 -5.74 29.66 6.67
N VAL A 72 -5.81 29.95 7.98
CA VAL A 72 -6.40 29.04 8.97
C VAL A 72 -7.82 28.62 8.59
N ASP A 73 -8.61 29.53 8.03
CA ASP A 73 -9.98 29.26 7.61
C ASP A 73 -10.03 28.32 6.41
N ASP A 74 -9.15 28.50 5.43
CA ASP A 74 -9.05 27.61 4.26
C ASP A 74 -8.60 26.20 4.64
N VAL A 75 -7.61 26.09 5.53
CA VAL A 75 -7.16 24.80 6.08
C VAL A 75 -8.31 24.12 6.80
N ASN A 76 -9.03 24.87 7.64
CA ASN A 76 -10.16 24.35 8.38
C ASN A 76 -11.32 23.92 7.46
N GLU A 77 -11.66 24.65 6.40
CA GLU A 77 -12.69 24.22 5.44
C GLU A 77 -12.27 22.98 4.65
N LYS A 78 -11.01 22.90 4.18
CA LYS A 78 -10.51 21.71 3.47
C LYS A 78 -10.60 20.46 4.34
N ILE A 79 -10.05 20.50 5.55
CA ILE A 79 -10.05 19.35 6.46
C ILE A 79 -11.47 18.99 6.89
N HIS A 80 -12.35 19.97 7.10
CA HIS A 80 -13.76 19.73 7.39
C HIS A 80 -14.40 18.86 6.31
N ASN A 81 -14.20 19.22 5.03
CA ASN A 81 -14.78 18.50 3.91
C ASN A 81 -14.22 17.06 3.83
N TRP A 82 -12.91 16.87 3.97
CA TRP A 82 -12.30 15.54 3.99
C TRP A 82 -12.87 14.65 5.10
N ILE A 83 -12.98 15.16 6.33
CA ILE A 83 -13.55 14.40 7.46
C ILE A 83 -15.02 14.07 7.19
N TRP A 84 -15.79 15.00 6.61
CA TRP A 84 -17.20 14.81 6.29
C TRP A 84 -17.41 13.70 5.26
N GLU A 85 -16.68 13.77 4.14
CA GLU A 85 -16.79 12.87 2.98
C GLU A 85 -16.35 11.45 3.31
N LYS A 86 -15.30 11.28 4.12
CA LYS A 86 -14.75 9.97 4.51
C LYS A 86 -15.78 9.06 5.19
N SER A 87 -16.78 9.63 5.87
CA SER A 87 -17.77 8.83 6.61
C SER A 87 -19.15 9.51 6.71
N VAL A 88 -19.69 10.00 5.58
CA VAL A 88 -20.95 10.79 5.54
C VAL A 88 -22.08 10.16 6.36
N ALA A 89 -22.31 8.85 6.24
CA ALA A 89 -23.39 8.16 6.94
C ALA A 89 -23.23 8.21 8.46
N ASP A 90 -22.03 7.95 8.98
CA ASP A 90 -21.76 7.97 10.41
C ASP A 90 -21.66 9.41 10.93
N ASN A 91 -21.13 10.33 10.14
CA ASN A 91 -21.13 11.76 10.45
C ASN A 91 -22.55 12.30 10.63
N LYS A 92 -23.50 11.93 9.76
CA LYS A 92 -24.92 12.29 9.92
C LYS A 92 -25.52 11.75 11.23
N LYS A 93 -25.19 10.51 11.63
CA LYS A 93 -25.63 9.94 12.92
C LYS A 93 -25.06 10.74 14.10
N THR A 94 -23.76 11.03 14.09
CA THR A 94 -23.11 11.84 15.13
C THR A 94 -23.64 13.26 15.17
N LEU A 95 -23.98 13.85 14.01
CA LEU A 95 -24.60 15.17 13.92
C LEU A 95 -25.94 15.20 14.66
N ALA A 96 -26.81 14.21 14.41
CA ALA A 96 -28.10 14.11 15.11
C ALA A 96 -27.91 13.94 16.62
N ASP A 97 -26.98 13.08 17.04
CA ASP A 97 -26.71 12.84 18.46
C ASP A 97 -26.20 14.09 19.19
N ILE A 98 -25.20 14.78 18.61
CA ILE A 98 -24.64 16.01 19.20
C ILE A 98 -25.64 17.17 19.14
N ARG A 99 -26.49 17.23 18.11
CA ARG A 99 -27.56 18.24 18.03
C ARG A 99 -28.51 18.13 19.23
N ASP A 100 -28.92 16.90 19.56
CA ASP A 100 -29.97 16.61 20.54
C ASP A 100 -29.42 16.56 21.97
N LYS A 101 -28.21 16.00 22.17
CA LYS A 101 -27.63 15.78 23.51
C LYS A 101 -26.50 16.74 23.88
N LYS A 102 -26.08 17.62 22.96
CA LYS A 102 -24.80 18.34 23.01
C LYS A 102 -23.60 17.38 23.06
N GLN A 103 -22.39 17.93 23.05
CA GLN A 103 -21.16 17.14 23.19
C GLN A 103 -21.04 16.58 24.62
N ILE A 104 -21.05 15.25 24.73
CA ILE A 104 -20.90 14.52 26.00
C ILE A 104 -19.41 14.29 26.32
N ILE A 105 -18.68 13.69 25.37
CA ILE A 105 -17.26 13.40 25.54
C ILE A 105 -16.46 14.64 25.10
N PRO A 106 -15.65 15.27 25.98
CA PRO A 106 -14.82 16.41 25.61
C PRO A 106 -13.70 15.98 24.64
N GLY A 107 -13.25 16.90 23.80
CA GLY A 107 -12.03 16.76 23.03
C GLY A 107 -10.80 17.17 23.85
N VAL A 108 -9.65 17.21 23.20
CA VAL A 108 -8.40 17.71 23.78
C VAL A 108 -7.79 18.70 22.80
N ILE A 109 -7.38 19.86 23.29
CA ILE A 109 -6.73 20.89 22.49
C ILE A 109 -5.40 21.32 23.12
N THR A 110 -4.47 21.79 22.29
CA THR A 110 -3.29 22.53 22.73
C THR A 110 -3.65 23.95 23.14
N ARG A 111 -2.74 24.63 23.86
CA ARG A 111 -2.93 26.03 24.30
C ARG A 111 -3.13 27.03 23.17
N ASP A 112 -2.66 26.72 21.96
CA ASP A 112 -2.82 27.50 20.74
C ASP A 112 -3.99 27.01 19.85
N GLY A 113 -4.86 26.15 20.39
CA GLY A 113 -6.15 25.82 19.75
C GLY A 113 -6.09 24.72 18.70
N ILE A 114 -5.04 23.91 18.64
CA ILE A 114 -4.98 22.74 17.77
C ILE A 114 -5.72 21.58 18.43
N VAL A 115 -6.67 20.98 17.70
CA VAL A 115 -7.49 19.86 18.21
C VAL A 115 -6.70 18.54 18.15
N VAL A 116 -6.15 18.11 19.28
CA VAL A 116 -5.41 16.85 19.44
C VAL A 116 -6.35 15.64 19.36
N ASP A 117 -7.49 15.70 20.06
CA ASP A 117 -8.56 14.70 19.99
C ASP A 117 -9.92 15.36 19.76
N GLY A 118 -10.76 14.67 18.99
CA GLY A 118 -12.11 15.13 18.71
C GLY A 118 -12.26 15.89 17.39
N ASN A 119 -11.35 15.74 16.43
CA ASN A 119 -11.47 16.34 15.08
C ASN A 119 -12.87 16.11 14.47
N ARG A 120 -13.39 14.88 14.48
CA ARG A 120 -14.75 14.60 14.00
C ARG A 120 -15.84 15.36 14.76
N ARG A 121 -15.73 15.45 16.10
CA ARG A 121 -16.68 16.21 16.93
C ARG A 121 -16.59 17.71 16.66
N PHE A 122 -15.38 18.24 16.47
CA PHE A 122 -15.15 19.62 16.10
C PHE A 122 -15.76 19.95 14.74
N MET A 123 -15.56 19.09 13.73
CA MET A 123 -16.21 19.20 12.42
C MET A 123 -17.74 19.25 12.56
N ILE A 124 -18.33 18.34 13.34
CA ILE A 124 -19.79 18.31 13.58
C ILE A 124 -20.29 19.58 14.28
N THR A 125 -19.54 20.10 15.28
CA THR A 125 -19.88 21.37 15.93
C THR A 125 -19.88 22.53 14.93
N ARG A 126 -18.91 22.57 14.00
CA ARG A 126 -18.88 23.57 12.92
C ARG A 126 -20.10 23.44 12.01
N GLU A 127 -20.50 22.22 11.65
CA GLU A 127 -21.68 21.97 10.81
C GLU A 127 -22.98 22.42 11.49
N LEU A 128 -23.13 22.14 12.79
CA LEU A 128 -24.28 22.64 13.57
C LEU A 128 -24.29 24.17 13.68
N ASN A 129 -23.13 24.82 13.68
CA ASN A 129 -23.04 26.29 13.70
C ASN A 129 -23.36 26.91 12.35
N LYS A 130 -23.04 26.24 11.23
CA LYS A 130 -23.55 26.60 9.89
C LYS A 130 -25.09 26.57 9.84
N GLN A 131 -25.72 25.73 10.67
CA GLN A 131 -27.19 25.66 10.86
C GLN A 131 -27.74 26.65 11.91
N GLY A 132 -26.91 27.52 12.49
CA GLY A 132 -27.32 28.57 13.42
C GLY A 132 -27.39 28.18 14.90
N LEU A 133 -26.87 27.02 15.31
CA LEU A 133 -26.99 26.55 16.71
C LEU A 133 -26.00 27.18 17.71
N ASN A 134 -25.06 28.03 17.25
CA ASN A 134 -24.04 28.74 18.04
C ASN A 134 -23.43 27.91 19.20
N ARG A 135 -23.03 26.67 18.90
CA ARG A 135 -22.42 25.71 19.80
C ARG A 135 -20.93 26.02 20.03
N GLN A 136 -20.50 25.80 21.26
CA GLN A 136 -19.09 25.80 21.65
C GLN A 136 -18.53 24.37 21.62
N PHE A 137 -17.23 24.20 21.45
CA PHE A 137 -16.56 22.89 21.53
C PHE A 137 -16.09 22.63 22.96
N ARG A 138 -16.46 21.47 23.53
CA ARG A 138 -16.04 21.10 24.89
C ARG A 138 -14.71 20.40 24.84
N ALA A 139 -13.68 20.92 25.51
CA ALA A 139 -12.37 20.29 25.53
C ALA A 139 -11.53 20.59 26.78
N ILE A 140 -10.55 19.71 27.01
CA ILE A 140 -9.42 19.94 27.91
C ILE A 140 -8.37 20.78 27.17
N ILE A 141 -7.75 21.74 27.87
CA ILE A 141 -6.70 22.62 27.32
C ILE A 141 -5.34 22.22 27.88
N LEU A 142 -4.49 21.61 27.04
CA LEU A 142 -3.11 21.28 27.38
C LEU A 142 -2.24 22.54 27.48
N ASP A 143 -1.22 22.51 28.35
CA ASP A 143 -0.22 23.58 28.44
C ASP A 143 0.84 23.50 27.33
N ASP A 144 0.87 22.40 26.58
CA ASP A 144 1.84 22.16 25.51
C ASP A 144 1.21 22.43 24.13
N THR A 145 2.06 22.76 23.15
CA THR A 145 1.71 22.79 21.72
C THR A 145 2.79 22.09 20.88
N TYR A 146 2.43 21.62 19.68
CA TYR A 146 3.37 21.04 18.72
C TYR A 146 4.54 21.97 18.39
N SER A 147 4.30 23.30 18.33
CA SER A 147 5.36 24.27 18.02
C SER A 147 6.44 24.40 19.09
N ASP A 148 6.20 23.87 20.30
CA ASP A 148 7.21 23.83 21.35
C ASP A 148 8.32 22.81 21.05
N GLY A 149 8.05 21.84 20.15
CA GLY A 149 9.00 20.82 19.72
C GLY A 149 9.46 19.87 20.82
N GLY A 150 10.40 19.00 20.46
CA GLY A 150 11.12 18.15 21.41
C GLY A 150 10.22 17.23 22.23
N GLU A 151 10.37 17.29 23.56
CA GLU A 151 9.61 16.44 24.50
C GLU A 151 8.11 16.75 24.47
N LYS A 152 7.73 18.00 24.26
CA LYS A 152 6.32 18.42 24.31
C LYS A 152 5.56 17.91 23.10
N GLU A 153 6.14 18.06 21.90
CA GLU A 153 5.59 17.50 20.67
C GLU A 153 5.44 15.97 20.79
N PHE A 154 6.46 15.29 21.31
CA PHE A 154 6.44 13.85 21.54
C PHE A 154 5.28 13.43 22.46
N GLN A 155 5.09 14.11 23.60
CA GLN A 155 4.00 13.80 24.53
C GLN A 155 2.62 14.02 23.91
N ILE A 156 2.43 15.06 23.08
CA ILE A 156 1.17 15.30 22.38
C ILE A 156 0.90 14.19 21.34
N LYS A 157 1.90 13.82 20.53
CA LYS A 157 1.76 12.71 19.55
C LYS A 157 1.48 11.37 20.23
N ARG A 158 2.13 11.10 21.36
CA ARG A 158 1.89 9.91 22.18
C ARG A 158 0.46 9.88 22.71
N LEU A 159 -0.02 10.99 23.26
CA LEU A 159 -1.40 11.13 23.74
C LEU A 159 -2.40 10.84 22.61
N GLU A 160 -2.20 11.44 21.44
CA GLU A 160 -3.05 11.22 20.27
C GLU A 160 -3.14 9.73 19.92
N ALA A 161 -1.99 9.04 19.89
CA ALA A 161 -1.95 7.63 19.58
C ALA A 161 -2.65 6.76 20.64
N GLU A 162 -2.42 7.04 21.92
CA GLU A 162 -3.05 6.32 23.05
C GLU A 162 -4.57 6.50 23.06
N ILE A 163 -5.08 7.72 22.81
CA ILE A 163 -6.52 7.99 22.73
C ILE A 163 -7.15 7.18 21.58
N GLN A 164 -6.52 7.16 20.42
CA GLN A 164 -7.08 6.46 19.25
C GLN A 164 -7.09 4.95 19.41
N MET A 165 -6.10 4.37 20.09
CA MET A 165 -6.08 2.93 20.39
C MET A 165 -7.05 2.56 21.51
N GLY A 166 -7.35 3.48 22.44
CA GLY A 166 -8.29 3.26 23.54
C GLY A 166 -9.77 3.43 23.17
N GLN A 167 -10.07 4.15 22.08
CA GLN A 167 -11.38 4.10 21.44
C GLN A 167 -11.43 2.78 20.65
N ASP A 168 -12.30 1.83 21.04
CA ASP A 168 -12.51 0.50 20.42
C ASP A 168 -12.96 0.54 18.93
N GLU A 169 -12.36 1.39 18.10
CA GLU A 169 -12.45 1.24 16.65
C GLU A 169 -11.62 0.02 16.25
N LYS A 170 -12.32 -1.05 15.90
CA LYS A 170 -11.73 -2.15 15.13
C LYS A 170 -11.16 -1.54 13.85
N VAL A 171 -9.86 -1.32 13.82
CA VAL A 171 -9.13 -0.98 12.59
C VAL A 171 -9.49 -2.07 11.58
N GLY A 172 -10.17 -1.67 10.50
CA GLY A 172 -10.51 -2.58 9.40
C GLY A 172 -9.24 -3.15 8.79
N TYR A 173 -9.33 -4.37 8.25
CA TYR A 173 -8.29 -4.91 7.38
C TYR A 173 -8.04 -3.94 6.21
N GLY A 174 -6.79 -3.75 5.78
CA GLY A 174 -6.44 -2.82 4.71
C GLY A 174 -6.21 -1.34 5.12
N ALA A 175 -6.08 -1.04 6.41
CA ALA A 175 -5.78 0.30 6.91
C ALA A 175 -4.28 0.67 6.75
N ILE A 176 -4.02 1.87 6.22
CA ILE A 176 -2.66 2.39 5.99
C ILE A 176 -2.14 3.17 7.21
N GLU A 177 -3.05 3.71 8.01
CA GLU A 177 -2.77 4.56 9.16
C GLU A 177 -1.79 3.95 10.18
N PRO A 178 -1.84 2.64 10.52
CA PRO A 178 -0.86 2.04 11.40
C PRO A 178 0.58 2.10 10.85
N TYR A 179 0.77 1.95 9.54
CA TYR A 179 2.08 2.01 8.90
C TYR A 179 2.66 3.42 8.98
N ILE A 180 1.88 4.43 8.59
CA ILE A 180 2.27 5.85 8.66
C ILE A 180 2.64 6.24 10.09
N ARG A 181 1.81 5.86 11.07
CA ARG A 181 2.06 6.18 12.48
C ARG A 181 3.34 5.54 13.00
N ILE A 182 3.54 4.25 12.74
CA ILE A 182 4.74 3.56 13.19
C ILE A 182 5.98 4.18 12.54
N MET A 183 5.92 4.53 11.25
CA MET A 183 7.00 5.25 10.58
C MET A 183 7.26 6.61 11.22
N ASP A 184 6.24 7.42 11.45
CA ASP A 184 6.39 8.73 12.11
C ASP A 184 7.07 8.60 13.49
N PHE A 185 6.66 7.61 14.30
CA PHE A 185 7.29 7.37 15.59
C PHE A 185 8.74 6.91 15.46
N VAL A 186 9.00 5.96 14.56
CA VAL A 186 10.34 5.42 14.36
C VAL A 186 11.27 6.50 13.82
N ASP A 187 10.90 7.17 12.73
CA ASP A 187 11.73 8.16 12.04
C ASP A 187 12.03 9.40 12.88
N ASN A 188 11.09 9.83 13.75
CA ASN A 188 11.24 11.09 14.48
C ASN A 188 11.61 10.94 15.97
N PHE A 189 11.38 9.77 16.58
CA PHE A 189 11.56 9.59 18.04
C PHE A 189 12.35 8.35 18.44
N ILE A 190 12.60 7.39 17.55
CA ILE A 190 13.34 6.16 17.88
C ILE A 190 14.66 6.10 17.13
N ASP A 191 14.63 6.20 15.80
CA ASP A 191 15.80 6.09 14.91
C ASP A 191 16.40 7.48 14.62
N VAL A 192 16.68 8.21 15.70
CA VAL A 192 17.26 9.56 15.68
C VAL A 192 18.47 9.60 16.60
N ALA A 193 19.35 10.59 16.42
CA ALA A 193 20.58 10.72 17.23
C ALA A 193 20.33 10.82 18.74
N SER A 194 19.14 11.26 19.16
CA SER A 194 18.71 11.32 20.56
C SER A 194 17.31 10.74 20.71
N PRO A 195 17.17 9.41 20.83
CA PRO A 195 15.87 8.74 20.92
C PRO A 195 15.08 9.21 22.16
N ARG A 196 13.78 9.44 21.97
CA ARG A 196 12.83 9.78 23.05
C ARG A 196 11.86 8.65 23.37
N MET A 197 11.92 7.58 22.58
CA MET A 197 11.04 6.43 22.69
C MET A 197 11.79 5.15 22.35
N THR A 198 11.40 4.05 22.98
CA THR A 198 11.85 2.69 22.65
C THR A 198 10.79 1.95 21.84
N TYR A 199 11.19 0.89 21.12
CA TYR A 199 10.23 0.01 20.44
C TYR A 199 9.24 -0.68 21.40
N ASP A 200 9.64 -0.96 22.64
CA ASP A 200 8.76 -1.54 23.67
C ASP A 200 7.67 -0.55 24.12
N GLU A 201 8.00 0.73 24.22
CA GLU A 201 7.01 1.78 24.47
C GLU A 201 6.09 1.95 23.26
N LEU A 202 6.61 1.91 22.04
CA LEU A 202 5.80 1.99 20.83
C LEU A 202 4.82 0.81 20.72
N CYS A 203 5.24 -0.39 21.12
CA CYS A 203 4.36 -1.54 21.25
C CYS A 203 3.16 -1.26 22.17
N LYS A 204 3.40 -0.66 23.34
CA LYS A 204 2.34 -0.31 24.29
C LYS A 204 1.39 0.75 23.72
N VAL A 205 1.94 1.81 23.14
CA VAL A 205 1.17 2.91 22.54
C VAL A 205 0.30 2.42 21.39
N MET A 206 0.82 1.53 20.54
CA MET A 206 0.10 0.99 19.39
C MET A 206 -0.78 -0.23 19.71
N GLY A 207 -0.81 -0.71 20.97
CA GLY A 207 -1.49 -1.94 21.33
C GLY A 207 -0.94 -3.21 20.64
N ILE A 208 0.32 -3.19 20.21
CA ILE A 208 0.99 -4.29 19.49
C ILE A 208 1.84 -5.09 20.47
N LYS A 209 1.59 -6.40 20.57
CA LYS A 209 2.24 -7.27 21.57
C LYS A 209 3.74 -7.54 21.36
N ASN A 210 4.30 -7.23 20.19
CA ASN A 210 5.63 -7.73 19.81
C ASN A 210 6.44 -6.68 19.03
N VAL A 211 7.64 -6.36 19.54
CA VAL A 211 8.60 -5.44 18.90
C VAL A 211 8.96 -5.86 17.47
N ARG A 212 9.16 -7.16 17.21
CA ARG A 212 9.43 -7.67 15.86
C ARG A 212 8.29 -7.37 14.89
N LYS A 213 7.04 -7.37 15.37
CA LYS A 213 5.86 -7.02 14.55
C LYS A 213 5.85 -5.53 14.24
N VAL A 214 6.14 -4.66 15.20
CA VAL A 214 6.27 -3.21 14.97
C VAL A 214 7.39 -2.91 13.96
N MET A 215 8.56 -3.51 14.15
CA MET A 215 9.68 -3.38 13.20
C MET A 215 9.32 -3.90 11.81
N ALA A 216 8.53 -4.97 11.69
CA ALA A 216 8.05 -5.46 10.40
C ALA A 216 7.10 -4.46 9.75
N ILE A 217 6.12 -3.93 10.49
CA ILE A 217 5.20 -2.90 9.99
C ILE A 217 5.97 -1.66 9.51
N TYR A 218 6.98 -1.21 10.26
CA TYR A 218 7.87 -0.14 9.84
C TYR A 218 8.53 -0.41 8.48
N ARG A 219 9.17 -1.58 8.31
CA ARG A 219 9.84 -1.95 7.06
C ARG A 219 8.86 -2.11 5.90
N ILE A 220 7.66 -2.66 6.14
CA ILE A 220 6.61 -2.76 5.12
C ILE A 220 6.14 -1.36 4.69
N GLY A 221 5.96 -0.43 5.64
CA GLY A 221 5.59 0.96 5.33
C GLY A 221 6.66 1.68 4.49
N LYS A 222 7.95 1.46 4.78
CA LYS A 222 9.05 1.97 3.94
C LYS A 222 9.05 1.36 2.54
N LEU A 223 8.80 0.05 2.43
CA LEU A 223 8.66 -0.64 1.15
C LEU A 223 7.48 -0.09 0.33
N MET A 224 6.37 0.25 0.99
CA MET A 224 5.20 0.87 0.37
C MET A 224 5.51 2.28 -0.17
N LEU A 225 6.29 3.09 0.55
CA LEU A 225 6.76 4.38 0.02
C LEU A 225 7.68 4.21 -1.19
N GLU A 226 8.63 3.28 -1.12
CA GLU A 226 9.52 2.96 -2.24
C GLU A 226 8.72 2.53 -3.47
N TYR A 227 7.68 1.73 -3.28
CA TYR A 227 6.76 1.34 -4.35
C TYR A 227 6.02 2.54 -4.94
N LEU A 228 5.50 3.45 -4.11
CA LEU A 228 4.79 4.64 -4.57
C LEU A 228 5.69 5.55 -5.40
N GLU A 229 6.93 5.75 -4.95
CA GLU A 229 7.96 6.47 -5.71
C GLU A 229 8.24 5.75 -7.05
N TYR A 230 8.44 4.43 -7.00
CA TYR A 230 8.72 3.59 -8.17
C TYR A 230 7.64 3.71 -9.27
N ILE A 231 6.36 3.71 -8.90
CA ILE A 231 5.26 3.82 -9.87
C ILE A 231 4.93 5.27 -10.28
N GLY A 232 5.66 6.26 -9.75
CA GLY A 232 5.47 7.68 -10.06
C GLY A 232 4.33 8.37 -9.29
N PHE A 233 3.86 7.76 -8.19
CA PHE A 233 2.82 8.31 -7.32
C PHE A 233 3.34 8.49 -5.89
N ASP A 234 4.51 9.12 -5.75
CA ASP A 234 5.18 9.35 -4.47
C ASP A 234 4.21 9.86 -3.41
N LYS A 235 4.27 9.25 -2.22
CA LYS A 235 3.41 9.55 -1.05
C LYS A 235 1.89 9.52 -1.29
N MET A 236 1.42 8.96 -2.40
CA MET A 236 -0.01 8.77 -2.67
C MET A 236 -0.57 7.52 -1.99
N TRP A 237 -0.68 7.57 -0.67
CA TRP A 237 -1.13 6.49 0.20
C TRP A 237 -2.50 5.89 -0.15
N SER A 238 -3.41 6.67 -0.73
CA SER A 238 -4.72 6.21 -1.24
C SER A 238 -4.60 5.16 -2.35
N ARG A 239 -3.43 5.01 -2.98
CA ARG A 239 -3.12 3.92 -3.92
C ARG A 239 -2.89 2.58 -3.24
N LEU A 240 -2.69 2.55 -1.93
CA LEU A 240 -2.32 1.36 -1.17
C LEU A 240 -3.49 0.75 -0.38
N GLU A 241 -4.67 1.35 -0.40
CA GLU A 241 -5.87 0.83 0.26
C GLU A 241 -6.14 -0.63 -0.13
N ASN A 242 -6.22 -1.52 0.88
CA ASN A 242 -6.45 -2.96 0.69
C ASN A 242 -5.36 -3.73 -0.10
N THR A 243 -4.14 -3.19 -0.21
CA THR A 243 -3.03 -3.83 -0.96
C THR A 243 -1.98 -4.51 -0.06
N GLU A 244 -2.18 -4.51 1.25
CA GLU A 244 -1.13 -4.84 2.24
C GLU A 244 -0.56 -6.26 2.13
N ASP A 245 -1.38 -7.25 1.75
CA ASP A 245 -1.00 -8.65 1.84
C ASP A 245 0.22 -8.98 0.98
N LEU A 246 0.25 -8.57 -0.29
CA LEU A 246 1.41 -8.86 -1.15
C LEU A 246 2.65 -8.04 -0.76
N PHE A 247 2.50 -6.82 -0.22
CA PHE A 247 3.62 -6.06 0.34
C PHE A 247 4.24 -6.74 1.55
N ILE A 248 3.40 -7.27 2.46
CA ILE A 248 3.86 -8.07 3.60
C ILE A 248 4.67 -9.27 3.07
N LYS A 249 4.19 -9.95 2.02
CA LYS A 249 4.90 -11.10 1.48
C LYS A 249 6.21 -10.69 0.80
N LEU A 250 6.21 -9.61 0.03
CA LEU A 250 7.41 -9.09 -0.63
C LEU A 250 8.48 -8.70 0.41
N GLU A 251 8.14 -7.91 1.44
CA GLU A 251 9.09 -7.51 2.48
C GLU A 251 9.71 -8.72 3.17
N ASN A 252 8.88 -9.68 3.59
CA ASN A 252 9.36 -10.87 4.30
C ASN A 252 10.33 -11.70 3.46
N ILE A 253 10.03 -11.91 2.17
CA ILE A 253 10.85 -12.73 1.29
C ILE A 253 12.11 -11.99 0.86
N HIS A 254 11.98 -10.73 0.44
CA HIS A 254 13.11 -9.87 0.07
C HIS A 254 14.12 -9.78 1.23
N LYS A 255 13.64 -9.52 2.45
CA LYS A 255 14.49 -9.48 3.64
C LYS A 255 15.26 -10.79 3.86
N LEU A 256 14.61 -11.95 3.69
CA LEU A 256 15.29 -13.23 3.83
C LEU A 256 16.42 -13.38 2.79
N TYR A 257 16.18 -12.96 1.54
CA TYR A 257 17.22 -12.97 0.51
C TYR A 257 18.36 -11.99 0.85
N SER A 258 18.06 -10.75 1.22
CA SER A 258 19.07 -9.74 1.60
C SER A 258 19.93 -10.15 2.81
N GLU A 259 19.37 -10.90 3.76
CA GLU A 259 20.09 -11.40 4.92
C GLU A 259 20.83 -12.73 4.67
N GLY A 260 20.83 -13.26 3.44
CA GLY A 260 21.44 -14.56 3.11
C GLY A 260 20.73 -15.77 3.72
N LYS A 261 19.48 -15.60 4.17
CA LYS A 261 18.64 -16.65 4.79
C LYS A 261 17.58 -17.21 3.82
N GLY A 262 17.55 -16.70 2.60
CA GLY A 262 16.66 -17.18 1.55
C GLY A 262 17.03 -18.58 1.08
N LEU A 263 16.02 -19.33 0.66
CA LEU A 263 16.14 -20.73 0.32
C LEU A 263 16.17 -20.97 -1.19
N ALA A 264 16.57 -20.02 -2.04
CA ALA A 264 16.57 -20.29 -3.49
C ALA A 264 17.50 -21.47 -3.82
N GLY A 265 17.14 -22.27 -4.84
CA GLY A 265 17.89 -23.47 -5.25
C GLY A 265 19.17 -23.18 -6.03
N TRP A 266 19.68 -21.95 -5.98
CA TRP A 266 20.83 -21.46 -6.72
C TRP A 266 21.50 -20.29 -5.99
N SER A 267 22.74 -19.99 -6.36
CA SER A 267 23.46 -18.83 -5.85
C SER A 267 23.06 -17.59 -6.63
N PHE A 268 22.53 -16.58 -5.94
CA PHE A 268 22.09 -15.29 -6.50
C PHE A 268 22.89 -14.15 -5.87
N ASN A 269 22.94 -13.00 -6.55
CA ASN A 269 23.68 -11.81 -6.11
C ASN A 269 22.73 -10.66 -5.73
N ASP A 270 23.29 -9.50 -5.40
CA ASP A 270 22.50 -8.32 -5.01
C ASP A 270 21.61 -7.79 -6.14
N ASP A 271 22.04 -7.90 -7.40
CA ASP A 271 21.22 -7.50 -8.57
C ASP A 271 19.99 -8.40 -8.71
N ASP A 272 20.13 -9.70 -8.46
CA ASP A 272 19.01 -10.64 -8.47
C ASP A 272 17.98 -10.32 -7.36
N ILE A 273 18.48 -9.92 -6.18
CA ILE A 273 17.63 -9.53 -5.03
C ILE A 273 16.91 -8.21 -5.33
N TYR A 274 17.61 -7.25 -5.93
CA TYR A 274 17.04 -5.99 -6.38
C TYR A 274 15.96 -6.24 -7.44
N ASN A 275 16.26 -7.03 -8.47
CA ASN A 275 15.31 -7.38 -9.52
C ASN A 275 14.10 -8.12 -8.95
N PHE A 276 14.29 -9.05 -8.00
CA PHE A 276 13.18 -9.72 -7.32
C PHE A 276 12.22 -8.71 -6.66
N LYS A 277 12.76 -7.62 -6.09
CA LYS A 277 11.94 -6.54 -5.51
C LYS A 277 11.19 -5.75 -6.58
N ILE A 278 11.89 -5.30 -7.63
CA ILE A 278 11.31 -4.48 -8.71
C ILE A 278 10.20 -5.23 -9.44
N TYR A 279 10.46 -6.46 -9.90
CA TYR A 279 9.40 -7.29 -10.50
C TYR A 279 8.30 -7.66 -9.50
N GLY A 280 8.61 -7.68 -8.20
CA GLY A 280 7.63 -7.79 -7.13
C GLY A 280 6.68 -6.58 -7.09
N PHE A 281 7.20 -5.36 -7.26
CA PHE A 281 6.40 -4.14 -7.37
C PHE A 281 5.48 -4.17 -8.59
N ASP A 282 6.00 -4.51 -9.77
CA ASP A 282 5.16 -4.60 -10.98
C ASP A 282 4.06 -5.65 -10.83
N LEU A 283 4.40 -6.81 -10.23
CA LEU A 283 3.44 -7.88 -10.00
C LEU A 283 2.35 -7.46 -8.99
N ILE A 284 2.71 -6.72 -7.95
CA ILE A 284 1.77 -6.13 -6.99
C ILE A 284 0.85 -5.10 -7.68
N ARG A 285 1.44 -4.18 -8.46
CA ARG A 285 0.73 -3.16 -9.23
C ARG A 285 -0.28 -3.82 -10.16
N TRP A 286 0.10 -4.89 -10.86
CA TRP A 286 -0.79 -5.63 -11.73
C TRP A 286 -1.88 -6.38 -10.95
N ASN A 287 -1.49 -7.13 -9.91
CA ASN A 287 -2.43 -8.00 -9.19
C ASN A 287 -3.51 -7.22 -8.44
N TYR A 288 -3.26 -6.00 -8.00
CA TYR A 288 -4.28 -5.19 -7.33
C TYR A 288 -5.12 -4.34 -8.29
N ASN A 289 -4.58 -3.91 -9.44
CA ASN A 289 -5.26 -2.94 -10.30
C ASN A 289 -5.92 -3.53 -11.56
N ALA A 290 -5.44 -4.67 -12.07
CA ALA A 290 -6.06 -5.28 -13.25
C ALA A 290 -7.49 -5.77 -12.94
N GLU A 291 -8.35 -5.81 -13.96
CA GLU A 291 -9.68 -6.40 -13.79
C GLU A 291 -9.59 -7.91 -13.53
N THR A 292 -10.50 -8.48 -12.73
CA THR A 292 -10.47 -9.91 -12.37
C THR A 292 -10.40 -10.84 -13.58
N LYS A 293 -11.15 -10.53 -14.66
CA LYS A 293 -11.10 -11.30 -15.92
C LYS A 293 -9.74 -11.21 -16.61
N GLN A 294 -9.00 -10.12 -16.44
CA GLN A 294 -7.70 -9.92 -17.06
C GLN A 294 -6.60 -10.73 -16.36
N LYS A 295 -6.78 -11.05 -15.07
CA LYS A 295 -5.86 -11.90 -14.27
C LYS A 295 -5.97 -13.39 -14.60
N GLY A 296 -7.08 -13.84 -15.19
CA GLY A 296 -7.33 -15.27 -15.40
C GLY A 296 -7.39 -16.01 -14.05
N ASN A 297 -6.56 -17.03 -13.86
CA ASN A 297 -6.49 -17.77 -12.60
C ASN A 297 -5.38 -17.26 -11.64
N TRP A 298 -4.79 -16.10 -11.92
CA TRP A 298 -3.71 -15.50 -11.13
C TRP A 298 -4.24 -14.52 -10.09
N ASP A 299 -5.01 -15.04 -9.13
CA ASP A 299 -5.38 -14.27 -7.94
C ASP A 299 -4.19 -14.06 -7.00
N SER A 300 -4.36 -13.22 -5.97
CA SER A 300 -3.30 -12.95 -5.00
C SER A 300 -2.81 -14.23 -4.32
N LYS A 301 -3.69 -15.20 -4.07
CA LYS A 301 -3.33 -16.49 -3.46
C LYS A 301 -2.34 -17.27 -4.32
N LYS A 302 -2.65 -17.46 -5.60
CA LYS A 302 -1.77 -18.20 -6.51
C LYS A 302 -0.45 -17.47 -6.74
N VAL A 303 -0.49 -16.14 -6.82
CA VAL A 303 0.71 -15.31 -6.92
C VAL A 303 1.62 -15.49 -5.69
N ARG A 304 1.05 -15.50 -4.47
CA ARG A 304 1.81 -15.80 -3.24
C ARG A 304 2.49 -17.16 -3.28
N GLU A 305 1.79 -18.17 -3.78
CA GLU A 305 2.30 -19.55 -3.80
C GLU A 305 3.48 -19.75 -4.76
N ARG A 306 3.60 -18.89 -5.80
CA ARG A 306 4.63 -19.01 -6.85
C ARG A 306 5.72 -17.96 -6.78
N TYR A 307 5.37 -16.69 -6.59
CA TYR A 307 6.35 -15.61 -6.57
C TYR A 307 6.83 -15.32 -5.14
N PHE A 308 5.90 -15.05 -4.22
CA PHE A 308 6.23 -14.64 -2.85
C PHE A 308 6.39 -15.82 -1.87
N LYS A 309 7.22 -16.79 -2.26
CA LYS A 309 7.46 -18.01 -1.48
C LYS A 309 8.94 -18.28 -1.29
N ASN A 310 9.36 -18.47 -0.05
CA ASN A 310 10.72 -18.87 0.28
C ASN A 310 10.86 -20.39 0.09
N SER A 311 11.43 -20.84 -1.03
CA SER A 311 11.55 -22.27 -1.35
C SER A 311 12.73 -22.53 -2.29
N LYS A 312 13.31 -23.74 -2.18
CA LYS A 312 14.40 -24.25 -3.04
C LYS A 312 13.95 -24.64 -4.44
N ASP A 313 12.68 -24.98 -4.59
CA ASP A 313 12.18 -25.72 -5.74
C ASP A 313 10.77 -25.31 -6.20
N LYS A 314 9.98 -24.62 -5.36
CA LYS A 314 8.55 -24.35 -5.61
C LYS A 314 8.23 -22.89 -5.93
N ALA A 315 9.23 -22.03 -6.03
CA ALA A 315 9.05 -20.61 -6.31
C ALA A 315 9.71 -20.23 -7.63
N ILE A 316 9.20 -19.20 -8.31
CA ILE A 316 9.75 -18.73 -9.59
C ILE A 316 11.24 -18.36 -9.42
N PHE A 317 11.56 -17.64 -8.35
CA PHE A 317 12.92 -17.25 -7.99
C PHE A 317 13.80 -18.43 -7.53
N SER A 318 13.26 -19.65 -7.34
CA SER A 318 14.04 -20.76 -6.83
C SER A 318 14.94 -21.43 -7.88
N ASN A 319 14.80 -21.06 -9.16
CA ASN A 319 15.61 -21.60 -10.24
C ASN A 319 16.03 -20.53 -11.24
N PRO A 320 17.33 -20.44 -11.62
CA PRO A 320 17.83 -19.33 -12.42
C PRO A 320 17.23 -19.30 -13.83
N LYS A 321 16.94 -20.46 -14.43
CA LYS A 321 16.34 -20.49 -15.77
C LYS A 321 14.86 -20.10 -15.75
N ILE A 322 14.11 -20.56 -14.73
CA ILE A 322 12.71 -20.15 -14.57
C ILE A 322 12.64 -18.64 -14.29
N TRP A 323 13.56 -18.13 -13.46
CA TRP A 323 13.68 -16.71 -13.16
C TRP A 323 14.03 -15.87 -14.39
N SER A 324 15.06 -16.24 -15.16
CA SER A 324 15.44 -15.51 -16.36
C SER A 324 14.32 -15.50 -17.39
N ASP A 325 13.67 -16.64 -17.61
CA ASP A 325 12.54 -16.74 -18.54
C ASP A 325 11.35 -15.91 -18.08
N PHE A 326 11.10 -15.84 -16.76
CA PHE A 326 10.05 -14.99 -16.20
C PHE A 326 10.32 -13.51 -16.51
N ILE A 327 11.55 -13.04 -16.28
CA ILE A 327 11.97 -11.66 -16.58
C ILE A 327 11.89 -11.37 -18.08
N GLU A 328 12.43 -12.23 -18.93
CA GLU A 328 12.43 -12.04 -20.39
C GLU A 328 10.99 -11.89 -20.93
N ASN A 329 10.02 -12.61 -20.36
CA ASN A 329 8.61 -12.51 -20.75
C ASN A 329 7.91 -11.24 -20.23
N LEU A 330 8.55 -10.50 -19.33
CA LEU A 330 8.06 -9.22 -18.84
C LEU A 330 8.70 -8.02 -19.55
N GLY A 331 9.72 -8.19 -20.39
CA GLY A 331 10.42 -7.05 -21.02
C GLY A 331 9.50 -6.06 -21.74
N SER A 332 8.38 -6.51 -22.33
CA SER A 332 7.42 -5.63 -22.99
C SER A 332 6.64 -4.69 -22.06
N ILE A 333 6.69 -4.90 -20.73
CA ILE A 333 5.97 -4.02 -19.79
C ILE A 333 6.67 -2.68 -19.61
N GLU A 334 7.98 -2.63 -19.86
CA GLU A 334 8.79 -1.40 -19.79
C GLU A 334 8.35 -0.37 -20.84
N ASP A 335 7.85 -0.85 -21.99
CA ASP A 335 7.36 -0.04 -23.10
C ASP A 335 5.91 0.43 -22.95
N ILE A 336 5.24 0.12 -21.82
CA ILE A 336 3.84 0.50 -21.61
C ILE A 336 3.74 2.00 -21.33
N GLU A 337 3.26 2.74 -22.32
CA GLU A 337 2.91 4.15 -22.15
C GLU A 337 1.67 4.31 -21.25
N ILE A 338 1.81 5.20 -20.26
CA ILE A 338 0.74 5.62 -19.35
C ILE A 338 0.50 7.12 -19.49
N PRO A 339 -0.75 7.60 -19.33
CA PRO A 339 -1.03 9.02 -19.44
C PRO A 339 -0.43 9.80 -18.25
N ASN A 340 -0.12 11.08 -18.49
CA ASN A 340 0.34 11.97 -17.43
C ASN A 340 -0.78 12.24 -16.42
N LEU A 341 -0.42 12.31 -15.13
CA LEU A 341 -1.38 12.53 -14.04
C LEU A 341 -2.20 13.81 -14.21
N GLU A 342 -1.54 14.94 -14.51
CA GLU A 342 -2.20 16.24 -14.65
C GLU A 342 -3.14 16.28 -15.85
N ASP A 343 -2.79 15.59 -16.94
CA ASP A 343 -3.66 15.50 -18.13
C ASP A 343 -4.95 14.75 -17.80
N VAL A 344 -4.87 13.66 -17.03
CA VAL A 344 -6.06 12.89 -16.60
C VAL A 344 -6.92 13.71 -15.64
N VAL A 345 -6.31 14.39 -14.66
CA VAL A 345 -7.01 15.28 -13.73
C VAL A 345 -7.79 16.36 -14.49
N ASN A 346 -7.13 17.08 -15.40
CA ASN A 346 -7.74 18.19 -16.13
C ASN A 346 -8.81 17.74 -17.13
N LYS A 347 -8.57 16.64 -17.86
CA LYS A 347 -9.48 16.16 -18.90
C LYS A 347 -10.74 15.52 -18.33
N ASP A 348 -10.59 14.74 -17.26
CA ASP A 348 -11.68 13.94 -16.71
C ASP A 348 -12.33 14.58 -15.47
N GLY A 349 -11.76 15.67 -14.94
CA GLY A 349 -12.28 16.34 -13.74
C GLY A 349 -12.18 15.46 -12.48
N LEU A 350 -11.16 14.59 -12.43
CA LEU A 350 -10.93 13.65 -11.32
C LEU A 350 -10.02 14.27 -10.26
N SER A 351 -10.13 13.78 -9.02
CA SER A 351 -9.09 14.02 -8.02
C SER A 351 -7.76 13.38 -8.47
N HIS A 352 -6.62 13.87 -7.99
CA HIS A 352 -5.31 13.25 -8.27
C HIS A 352 -5.28 11.77 -7.85
N ALA A 353 -5.89 11.42 -6.72
CA ALA A 353 -6.00 10.03 -6.26
C ALA A 353 -6.81 9.15 -7.23
N ASP A 354 -7.93 9.65 -7.74
CA ASP A 354 -8.76 8.91 -8.71
C ASP A 354 -8.12 8.83 -10.10
N ALA A 355 -7.42 9.90 -10.52
CA ALA A 355 -6.63 9.90 -11.74
C ALA A 355 -5.50 8.87 -11.67
N ALA A 356 -4.76 8.81 -10.57
CA ALA A 356 -3.72 7.79 -10.35
C ALA A 356 -4.30 6.36 -10.29
N LYS A 357 -5.44 6.17 -9.62
CA LYS A 357 -6.22 4.91 -9.65
C LYS A 357 -6.53 4.47 -11.09
N LYS A 358 -6.96 5.42 -11.94
CA LYS A 358 -7.27 5.17 -13.35
C LYS A 358 -6.01 4.82 -14.16
N ILE A 359 -4.92 5.55 -13.98
CA ILE A 359 -3.64 5.30 -14.66
C ILE A 359 -3.10 3.90 -14.34
N ASP A 360 -3.08 3.51 -13.06
CA ASP A 360 -2.61 2.19 -12.66
C ASP A 360 -3.49 1.06 -13.19
N LYS A 361 -4.80 1.26 -13.27
CA LYS A 361 -5.70 0.31 -13.90
C LYS A 361 -5.37 0.14 -15.39
N GLU A 362 -5.17 1.25 -16.11
CA GLU A 362 -4.81 1.21 -17.53
C GLU A 362 -3.48 0.47 -17.75
N TRP A 363 -2.46 0.79 -16.95
CA TRP A 363 -1.18 0.09 -16.98
C TRP A 363 -1.35 -1.41 -16.72
N ALA A 364 -2.10 -1.77 -15.67
CA ALA A 364 -2.26 -3.16 -15.27
C ALA A 364 -3.03 -3.98 -16.31
N ASP A 365 -4.05 -3.40 -16.95
CA ASP A 365 -4.78 -4.07 -18.02
C ASP A 365 -3.88 -4.28 -19.25
N LYS A 366 -3.03 -3.30 -19.62
CA LYS A 366 -2.01 -3.46 -20.69
C LYS A 366 -0.95 -4.51 -20.35
N ALA A 367 -0.46 -4.53 -19.11
CA ALA A 367 0.56 -5.48 -18.64
C ALA A 367 0.05 -6.92 -18.48
N SER A 368 -1.28 -7.11 -18.45
CA SER A 368 -1.90 -8.40 -18.15
C SER A 368 -1.49 -9.54 -19.07
N GLY A 369 -1.27 -9.26 -20.36
CA GLY A 369 -0.81 -10.27 -21.32
C GLY A 369 0.56 -10.84 -20.94
N ALA A 370 1.52 -9.95 -20.66
CA ALA A 370 2.88 -10.30 -20.28
C ALA A 370 2.90 -11.09 -18.96
N PHE A 371 2.23 -10.60 -17.92
CA PHE A 371 2.17 -11.29 -16.62
C PHE A 371 1.56 -12.68 -16.70
N LYS A 372 0.43 -12.84 -17.41
CA LYS A 372 -0.20 -14.16 -17.57
C LYS A 372 0.73 -15.15 -18.28
N SER A 373 1.43 -14.69 -19.33
CA SER A 373 2.39 -15.50 -20.06
C SER A 373 3.56 -15.91 -19.17
N ALA A 374 4.23 -14.92 -18.54
CA ALA A 374 5.39 -15.14 -17.68
C ALA A 374 5.07 -16.09 -16.51
N LEU A 375 3.98 -15.81 -15.77
CA LEU A 375 3.53 -16.66 -14.66
C LEU A 375 3.10 -18.06 -15.13
N GLY A 376 2.40 -18.15 -16.26
CA GLY A 376 1.96 -19.43 -16.84
C GLY A 376 3.12 -20.34 -17.22
N ILE A 377 4.12 -19.79 -17.93
CA ILE A 377 5.34 -20.51 -18.32
C ILE A 377 6.10 -20.95 -17.07
N ALA A 378 6.26 -20.07 -16.09
CA ALA A 378 6.97 -20.37 -14.85
C ALA A 378 6.26 -21.47 -14.02
N ASP A 379 4.94 -21.40 -13.88
CA ASP A 379 4.13 -22.43 -13.18
C ASP A 379 4.22 -23.79 -13.85
N SER A 380 4.18 -23.83 -15.19
CA SER A 380 4.36 -25.08 -15.94
C SER A 380 5.73 -25.69 -15.64
N LYS A 381 6.80 -24.89 -15.75
CA LYS A 381 8.17 -25.37 -15.50
C LYS A 381 8.39 -25.84 -14.07
N LEU A 382 7.76 -25.17 -13.09
CA LEU A 382 7.79 -25.62 -11.69
C LEU A 382 7.09 -26.97 -11.53
N LYS A 383 5.90 -27.15 -12.11
CA LYS A 383 5.16 -28.43 -12.08
C LYS A 383 5.91 -29.55 -12.80
N ASP A 384 6.53 -29.27 -13.94
CA ASP A 384 7.33 -30.25 -14.68
C ASP A 384 8.50 -30.73 -13.82
N LYS A 385 9.12 -29.84 -13.04
CA LYS A 385 10.17 -30.23 -12.08
C LYS A 385 9.66 -31.03 -10.89
N GLU A 386 8.44 -30.76 -10.43
CA GLU A 386 7.79 -31.55 -9.37
C GLU A 386 7.46 -32.99 -9.85
N ASN A 387 7.24 -33.20 -11.16
CA ASN A 387 6.92 -34.49 -11.78
C ASN A 387 8.12 -35.20 -12.41
N ASN A 388 9.35 -34.95 -11.93
CA ASN A 388 10.57 -35.49 -12.52
C ASN A 388 10.70 -37.03 -12.44
N ASP A 389 9.83 -37.68 -11.68
CA ASP A 389 9.69 -39.14 -11.53
C ASP A 389 8.91 -39.79 -12.68
N LYS A 390 8.36 -39.00 -13.62
CA LYS A 390 7.54 -39.49 -14.74
C LYS A 390 8.12 -39.08 -16.11
N PRO A 391 9.33 -39.52 -16.48
CA PRO A 391 9.99 -39.12 -17.72
C PRO A 391 9.20 -39.51 -18.98
N GLU A 392 8.47 -40.62 -18.95
CA GLU A 392 7.60 -41.05 -20.05
C GLU A 392 6.48 -40.05 -20.32
N GLN A 393 5.94 -39.42 -19.26
CA GLN A 393 4.90 -38.40 -19.41
C GLN A 393 5.43 -37.18 -20.17
N PHE A 394 6.68 -36.77 -19.95
CA PHE A 394 7.27 -35.67 -20.72
C PHE A 394 7.42 -36.00 -22.20
N LEU A 395 7.77 -37.25 -22.54
CA LEU A 395 7.87 -37.67 -23.94
C LEU A 395 6.49 -37.67 -24.60
N ARG A 396 5.48 -38.18 -23.91
CA ARG A 396 4.10 -38.17 -24.39
C ARG A 396 3.58 -36.75 -24.58
N ASP A 397 3.72 -35.88 -23.57
CA ASP A 397 3.25 -34.50 -23.65
C ASP A 397 3.99 -33.71 -24.74
N ALA A 398 5.28 -33.98 -24.95
CA ALA A 398 6.05 -33.38 -26.03
C ALA A 398 5.60 -33.86 -27.41
N LEU A 399 5.32 -35.16 -27.56
CA LEU A 399 4.77 -35.73 -28.78
C LEU A 399 3.40 -35.13 -29.08
N ASP A 400 2.47 -35.14 -28.13
CA ASP A 400 1.12 -34.59 -28.28
C ASP A 400 1.19 -33.11 -28.70
N LYS A 401 2.09 -32.31 -28.12
CA LYS A 401 2.32 -30.90 -28.53
C LYS A 401 2.81 -30.78 -29.97
N LEU A 402 3.72 -31.64 -30.42
CA LEU A 402 4.21 -31.64 -31.81
C LEU A 402 3.15 -32.16 -32.80
N MET A 403 2.32 -33.12 -32.39
CA MET A 403 1.22 -33.67 -33.19
C MET A 403 0.23 -32.59 -33.61
N ASN A 404 -0.01 -31.59 -32.75
CA ASN A 404 -0.84 -30.42 -33.09
C ASN A 404 -0.32 -29.59 -34.28
N LEU A 405 0.93 -29.77 -34.73
CA LEU A 405 1.50 -29.06 -35.88
C LEU A 405 1.31 -29.80 -37.20
N VAL A 406 0.96 -31.09 -37.16
CA VAL A 406 0.91 -31.98 -38.32
C VAL A 406 -0.52 -32.47 -38.57
N ASN A 407 -0.74 -33.06 -39.75
CA ASN A 407 -1.92 -33.86 -40.01
C ASN A 407 -1.78 -35.20 -39.28
N GLU A 408 -2.45 -35.31 -38.13
CA GLU A 408 -2.40 -36.48 -37.25
C GLU A 408 -2.91 -37.75 -37.94
N ASP A 409 -4.06 -37.69 -38.64
CA ASP A 409 -4.61 -38.84 -39.38
C ASP A 409 -3.63 -39.38 -40.42
N LEU A 410 -2.92 -38.48 -41.12
CA LEU A 410 -1.93 -38.87 -42.12
C LEU A 410 -0.69 -39.49 -41.45
N PHE A 411 -0.21 -38.87 -40.38
CA PHE A 411 0.95 -39.36 -39.64
C PHE A 411 0.70 -40.73 -39.04
N GLU A 412 -0.47 -40.98 -38.44
CA GLU A 412 -0.83 -42.27 -37.85
C GLU A 412 -1.06 -43.36 -38.91
N SER A 413 -1.68 -43.01 -40.04
CA SER A 413 -2.03 -43.99 -41.08
C SER A 413 -0.83 -44.50 -41.88
N ASN A 414 0.16 -43.64 -42.17
CA ASN A 414 1.28 -44.01 -43.04
C ASN A 414 2.65 -43.41 -42.64
N GLY A 415 2.75 -42.71 -41.52
CA GLY A 415 4.00 -42.12 -41.04
C GLY A 415 4.44 -40.84 -41.76
N ASN A 416 3.65 -40.31 -42.70
CA ASN A 416 4.01 -39.08 -43.40
C ASN A 416 3.77 -37.85 -42.53
N VAL A 417 4.81 -37.05 -42.35
CA VAL A 417 4.75 -35.77 -41.65
C VAL A 417 4.32 -34.68 -42.63
N GLN A 418 3.08 -34.21 -42.52
CA GLN A 418 2.60 -33.05 -43.26
C GLN A 418 2.18 -31.96 -42.28
N LEU A 419 2.85 -30.80 -42.32
CA LEU A 419 2.52 -29.67 -41.45
C LEU A 419 1.20 -29.00 -41.89
N ASN A 420 0.46 -28.47 -40.93
CA ASN A 420 -0.68 -27.61 -41.23
C ASN A 420 -0.19 -26.30 -41.86
N ASN A 421 -0.56 -26.05 -43.12
CA ASN A 421 -0.10 -24.88 -43.89
C ASN A 421 -0.32 -23.54 -43.16
N LYS A 422 -1.41 -23.38 -42.40
CA LYS A 422 -1.67 -22.15 -41.65
C LYS A 422 -0.68 -21.95 -40.51
N LEU A 423 -0.34 -23.03 -39.79
CA LEU A 423 0.62 -23.00 -38.70
C LEU A 423 2.04 -22.83 -39.23
N LEU A 424 2.37 -23.44 -40.37
CA LEU A 424 3.66 -23.29 -41.03
C LEU A 424 3.95 -21.82 -41.38
N LEU A 425 2.96 -21.10 -41.92
CA LEU A 425 3.10 -19.67 -42.21
C LEU A 425 3.39 -18.85 -40.93
N ILE A 426 2.78 -19.20 -39.80
CA ILE A 426 3.04 -18.52 -38.51
C ILE A 426 4.45 -18.83 -38.00
N LEU A 427 4.93 -20.07 -38.18
CA LEU A 427 6.30 -20.45 -37.80
C LEU A 427 7.37 -19.79 -38.67
N GLN A 428 7.01 -19.41 -39.90
CA GLN A 428 7.85 -18.73 -40.87
C GLN A 428 7.83 -17.20 -40.73
N ASP A 429 7.19 -16.65 -39.70
CA ASP A 429 7.24 -15.21 -39.41
C ASP A 429 8.70 -14.73 -39.29
N GLU A 430 9.06 -13.73 -40.10
CA GLU A 430 10.44 -13.25 -40.24
C GLU A 430 11.07 -12.83 -38.91
N ASN A 431 10.26 -12.34 -37.96
CA ASN A 431 10.75 -11.89 -36.65
C ASN A 431 11.08 -13.04 -35.70
N ARG A 432 10.62 -14.27 -35.99
CA ARG A 432 10.70 -15.42 -35.08
C ARG A 432 11.37 -16.65 -35.68
N ILE A 433 11.54 -16.68 -37.01
CA ILE A 433 12.01 -17.85 -37.73
C ILE A 433 13.36 -18.38 -37.22
N GLU A 434 14.31 -17.50 -36.90
CA GLU A 434 15.62 -17.90 -36.37
C GLU A 434 15.50 -18.61 -35.01
N ASN A 435 14.67 -18.08 -34.11
CA ASN A 435 14.42 -18.68 -32.79
C ASN A 435 13.67 -20.01 -32.93
N ASN A 436 12.69 -20.08 -33.83
CA ASN A 436 11.97 -21.32 -34.13
C ASN A 436 12.92 -22.41 -34.65
N TYR A 437 13.84 -22.08 -35.56
CA TYR A 437 14.88 -23.01 -36.01
C TYR A 437 15.78 -23.50 -34.87
N LYS A 438 16.22 -22.58 -33.99
CA LYS A 438 17.02 -22.95 -32.81
C LYS A 438 16.26 -23.90 -31.87
N TYR A 439 14.95 -23.74 -31.70
CA TYR A 439 14.15 -24.68 -30.91
C TYR A 439 14.06 -26.05 -31.57
N ILE A 440 13.80 -26.11 -32.88
CA ILE A 440 13.72 -27.38 -33.63
C ILE A 440 15.05 -28.14 -33.55
N ASP A 441 16.19 -27.47 -33.74
CA ASP A 441 17.50 -28.13 -33.66
C ASP A 441 17.80 -28.68 -32.25
N LYS A 442 17.42 -27.94 -31.20
CA LYS A 442 17.52 -28.44 -29.82
C LYS A 442 16.64 -29.66 -29.58
N ILE A 443 15.39 -29.65 -30.06
CA ILE A 443 14.47 -30.80 -29.97
C ILE A 443 15.11 -32.01 -30.67
N ARG A 444 15.60 -31.84 -31.91
CA ARG A 444 16.25 -32.89 -32.69
C ARG A 444 17.44 -33.48 -31.93
N LYS A 445 18.35 -32.63 -31.43
CA LYS A 445 19.54 -33.06 -30.70
C LYS A 445 19.20 -33.85 -29.43
N ILE A 446 18.19 -33.41 -28.67
CA ILE A 446 17.72 -34.12 -27.47
C ILE A 446 17.13 -35.47 -27.86
N ALA A 447 16.26 -35.52 -28.88
CA ALA A 447 15.62 -36.74 -29.35
C ALA A 447 16.64 -37.78 -29.87
N GLU A 448 17.63 -37.34 -30.65
CA GLU A 448 18.73 -38.20 -31.13
C GLU A 448 19.55 -38.77 -29.97
N THR A 449 19.88 -37.93 -28.98
CA THR A 449 20.64 -38.36 -27.80
C THR A 449 19.84 -39.38 -26.98
N LEU A 450 18.56 -39.13 -26.71
CA LEU A 450 17.70 -40.08 -25.98
C LEU A 450 17.57 -41.42 -26.70
N LYS A 451 17.37 -41.41 -28.03
CA LYS A 451 17.34 -42.64 -28.84
C LYS A 451 18.64 -43.44 -28.77
N LYS A 452 19.78 -42.78 -28.56
CA LYS A 452 21.08 -43.44 -28.42
C LYS A 452 21.24 -44.08 -27.05
N GLU A 453 20.84 -43.38 -25.99
CA GLU A 453 21.02 -43.84 -24.60
C GLU A 453 19.93 -44.82 -24.12
N LEU A 454 18.76 -44.86 -24.77
CA LEU A 454 17.69 -45.85 -24.48
C LEU A 454 17.89 -47.21 -25.17
N LYS A 455 18.87 -47.32 -26.07
CA LYS A 455 19.30 -48.58 -26.67
C LYS A 455 20.34 -49.25 -25.79
#